data_AF-A0A7W3W2L0-F1
#
_entry.id   AF-A0A7W3W2L0-F1
#
_cell.length_a   1.000
_cell.length_b   1.000
_cell.length_c   1.000
_cell.angle_alpha   90.00
_cell.angle_beta   90.00
_cell.angle_gamma   90.00
#
_symmetry.space_group_name_H-M   'P 1'
#
loop_
_entity.id
_entity.type
_entity.pdbx_description
1 polymer ?
#
loop_
_entity_poly.entity_id
_entity_poly.type
_entity_poly.pdbx_seq_one_letter_code
_entity_poly.pdbx_strand_id
1 'polypeptide(L)'
;MDVPATGARFGSAGDSSGDETRARFERDRHLRALRARWRTASLAAGWRFPSDWALPEVDAVCAAVVRHGSTGAENALAGLGRARAAAGAGLSETLSDLAALHAVLADPDAVDGFVAPDVDATPARLLRVTALAWADVATDQLVHTEVTDPLTGLPSAAYLRTRLGEIYRGGVNEANVLLTVSLDLTSVSGWPRLTAMILAADAVRAVFDTGECYATIGPSAVAVLAERNERLATRGVALRRALNERLSVDPQLRDVARPLVSAVRLPGTHDRACELLTELAHS
;
A
#
# COMPACT_ATOMS: atom_id res chain seq x y z
N MET A 1 -75.04 6.70 -43.02
CA MET A 1 -75.22 8.01 -42.40
C MET A 1 -75.39 7.81 -40.91
N ASP A 2 -74.56 8.28 -39.99
CA ASP A 2 -73.14 8.65 -39.95
C ASP A 2 -72.80 8.70 -38.46
N VAL A 3 -71.66 8.13 -38.08
CA VAL A 3 -71.14 8.12 -36.70
C VAL A 3 -69.98 9.11 -36.65
N PRO A 4 -69.92 10.08 -35.71
CA PRO A 4 -68.73 10.90 -35.58
C PRO A 4 -67.70 10.23 -34.67
N ALA A 5 -66.47 10.28 -35.16
CA ALA A 5 -65.29 9.61 -34.64
C ALA A 5 -64.72 10.27 -33.38
N THR A 6 -64.31 9.42 -32.44
CA THR A 6 -63.45 9.73 -31.31
C THR A 6 -62.05 10.14 -31.79
N GLY A 7 -61.65 11.38 -31.54
CA GLY A 7 -60.29 11.86 -31.78
C GLY A 7 -59.31 11.26 -30.77
N ALA A 8 -58.48 10.32 -31.23
CA ALA A 8 -57.32 9.85 -30.50
C ALA A 8 -56.13 10.79 -30.77
N ARG A 9 -55.64 11.44 -29.71
CA ARG A 9 -54.37 12.18 -29.71
C ARG A 9 -53.23 11.18 -29.92
N PHE A 10 -52.56 11.25 -31.07
CA PHE A 10 -51.28 10.57 -31.29
C PHE A 10 -50.23 11.23 -30.39
N GLY A 11 -49.89 10.55 -29.29
CA GLY A 11 -48.75 10.89 -28.46
C GLY A 11 -47.45 10.57 -29.19
N SER A 12 -46.58 11.57 -29.27
CA SER A 12 -45.18 11.49 -29.68
C SER A 12 -44.42 10.48 -28.82
N ALA A 13 -44.33 9.22 -29.26
CA ALA A 13 -43.50 8.18 -28.64
C ALA A 13 -42.21 7.87 -29.45
N GLY A 14 -42.07 8.47 -30.63
CA GLY A 14 -40.90 8.28 -31.51
C GLY A 14 -39.74 9.25 -31.27
N ASP A 15 -39.98 10.35 -30.54
CA ASP A 15 -39.02 11.45 -30.39
C ASP A 15 -38.04 11.23 -29.22
N SER A 16 -38.47 10.52 -28.15
CA SER A 16 -37.66 10.29 -26.95
C SER A 16 -36.53 9.26 -27.14
N SER A 17 -36.74 8.21 -27.94
CA SER A 17 -35.72 7.18 -28.22
C SER A 17 -34.58 7.70 -29.10
N GLY A 18 -34.89 8.59 -30.03
CA GLY A 18 -33.90 9.27 -30.87
C GLY A 18 -33.03 10.24 -30.08
N ASP A 19 -33.65 10.98 -29.14
CA ASP A 19 -32.96 11.95 -28.29
C ASP A 19 -32.01 11.28 -27.28
N GLU A 20 -32.43 10.17 -26.64
CA GLU A 20 -31.56 9.39 -25.74
C GLU A 20 -30.35 8.80 -26.46
N THR A 21 -30.56 8.29 -27.68
CA THR A 21 -29.49 7.72 -28.50
C THR A 21 -28.48 8.80 -28.90
N ARG A 22 -28.95 9.97 -29.33
CA ARG A 22 -28.11 11.11 -29.68
C ARG A 22 -27.33 11.65 -28.47
N ALA A 23 -27.99 11.83 -27.32
CA ALA A 23 -27.35 12.29 -26.10
C ALA A 23 -26.26 11.31 -25.62
N ARG A 24 -26.46 10.00 -25.80
CA ARG A 24 -25.43 8.98 -25.53
C ARG A 24 -24.23 9.12 -26.46
N PHE A 25 -24.44 9.28 -27.76
CA PHE A 25 -23.35 9.48 -28.73
C PHE A 25 -22.53 10.74 -28.45
N GLU A 26 -23.20 11.85 -28.13
CA GLU A 26 -22.54 13.11 -27.77
C GLU A 26 -21.71 12.96 -26.48
N ARG A 27 -22.23 12.25 -25.47
CA ARG A 27 -21.49 11.94 -24.24
C ARG A 27 -20.26 11.07 -24.51
N ASP A 28 -20.39 10.01 -25.30
CA ASP A 28 -19.28 9.13 -25.66
C ASP A 28 -18.19 9.88 -26.43
N ARG A 29 -18.59 10.82 -27.30
CA ARG A 29 -17.66 11.70 -28.01
C ARG A 29 -16.90 12.62 -27.03
N HIS A 30 -17.59 13.25 -26.08
CA HIS A 30 -16.96 14.09 -25.07
C HIS A 30 -15.98 13.32 -24.18
N LEU A 31 -16.32 12.09 -23.77
CA LEU A 31 -15.42 11.23 -22.99
C LEU A 31 -14.14 10.91 -23.75
N ARG A 32 -14.25 10.51 -25.03
CA ARG A 32 -13.09 10.20 -25.88
C ARG A 32 -12.22 11.43 -26.11
N ALA A 33 -12.84 12.60 -26.34
CA ALA A 33 -12.13 13.85 -26.55
C ALA A 33 -11.36 14.27 -25.28
N LEU A 34 -12.00 14.22 -24.11
CA LEU A 34 -11.35 14.54 -22.84
C LEU A 34 -10.18 13.58 -22.56
N ARG A 35 -10.40 12.28 -22.69
CA ARG A 35 -9.35 11.26 -22.50
C ARG A 35 -8.17 11.49 -23.43
N ALA A 36 -8.41 11.78 -24.71
CA ALA A 36 -7.36 12.02 -25.69
C ALA A 36 -6.53 13.27 -25.34
N ARG A 37 -7.19 14.39 -25.01
CA ARG A 37 -6.52 15.63 -24.61
C ARG A 37 -5.71 15.46 -23.34
N TRP A 38 -6.28 14.83 -22.33
CA TRP A 38 -5.58 14.53 -21.08
C TRP A 38 -4.37 13.64 -21.32
N ARG A 39 -4.52 12.56 -22.10
CA ARG A 39 -3.38 11.70 -22.48
C ARG A 39 -2.26 12.51 -23.12
N THR A 40 -2.57 13.33 -24.12
CA THR A 40 -1.57 14.17 -24.80
C THR A 40 -0.84 15.07 -23.81
N ALA A 41 -1.59 15.75 -22.93
CA ALA A 41 -1.03 16.64 -21.91
C ALA A 41 -0.13 15.88 -20.91
N SER A 42 -0.55 14.71 -20.43
CA SER A 42 0.23 13.92 -19.48
C SER A 42 1.53 13.36 -20.08
N LEU A 43 1.47 12.92 -21.34
CA LEU A 43 2.67 12.47 -22.06
C LEU A 43 3.65 13.65 -22.28
N ALA A 44 3.13 14.83 -22.64
CA ALA A 44 3.94 16.04 -22.77
C ALA A 44 4.53 16.51 -21.43
N ALA A 45 3.81 16.28 -20.32
CA ALA A 45 4.26 16.57 -18.96
C ALA A 45 5.31 15.58 -18.41
N GLY A 46 5.72 14.59 -19.21
CA GLY A 46 6.80 13.67 -18.85
C GLY A 46 6.36 12.33 -18.27
N TRP A 47 5.12 11.91 -18.51
CA TRP A 47 4.70 10.53 -18.18
C TRP A 47 5.66 9.51 -18.81
N ARG A 48 6.21 8.62 -17.99
CA ARG A 48 7.44 7.87 -18.31
C ARG A 48 7.25 6.83 -19.42
N PHE A 49 6.14 6.12 -19.42
CA PHE A 49 5.85 5.05 -20.39
C PHE A 49 4.45 5.20 -20.98
N PRO A 50 4.31 5.56 -22.28
CA PRO A 50 3.00 5.82 -22.88
C PRO A 50 2.01 4.64 -22.84
N SER A 51 2.51 3.40 -22.87
CA SER A 51 1.69 2.19 -22.79
C SER A 51 0.95 2.08 -21.46
N ASP A 52 1.57 2.54 -20.38
CA ASP A 52 1.12 2.27 -19.00
C ASP A 52 0.24 3.40 -18.45
N TRP A 53 0.10 4.48 -19.21
CA TRP A 53 -0.79 5.58 -18.85
C TRP A 53 -2.26 5.14 -18.84
N ALA A 54 -2.66 4.21 -19.70
CA ALA A 54 -4.06 3.82 -19.86
C ALA A 54 -4.50 2.86 -18.75
N LEU A 55 -5.37 3.33 -17.84
CA LEU A 55 -6.04 2.52 -16.83
C LEU A 55 -7.58 2.68 -16.93
N PRO A 56 -8.38 1.71 -16.46
CA PRO A 56 -9.84 1.84 -16.41
C PRO A 56 -10.31 3.07 -15.59
N GLU A 57 -9.57 3.44 -14.55
CA GLU A 57 -9.88 4.56 -13.66
C GLU A 57 -9.78 5.92 -14.38
N VAL A 58 -8.98 6.00 -15.46
CA VAL A 58 -8.94 7.19 -16.33
C VAL A 58 -10.31 7.42 -16.97
N ASP A 59 -10.99 6.35 -17.41
CA ASP A 59 -12.34 6.45 -17.98
C ASP A 59 -13.37 6.79 -16.91
N ALA A 60 -13.20 6.26 -15.69
CA ALA A 60 -14.04 6.61 -14.55
C ALA A 60 -13.93 8.10 -14.17
N VAL A 61 -12.71 8.65 -14.20
CA VAL A 61 -12.46 10.09 -13.99
C VAL A 61 -13.10 10.92 -15.10
N CYS A 62 -12.89 10.55 -16.38
CA CYS A 62 -13.53 11.25 -17.50
C CYS A 62 -15.06 11.24 -17.37
N ALA A 63 -15.63 10.10 -17.00
CA ALA A 63 -17.07 9.96 -16.78
C ALA A 63 -17.58 10.82 -15.62
N ALA A 64 -16.86 10.87 -14.51
CA ALA A 64 -17.20 11.70 -13.37
C ALA A 64 -17.12 13.20 -13.71
N VAL A 65 -16.08 13.63 -14.42
CA VAL A 65 -15.91 15.03 -14.84
C VAL A 65 -17.01 15.46 -15.80
N VAL A 66 -17.33 14.65 -16.82
CA VAL A 66 -18.41 14.98 -17.78
C VAL A 66 -19.78 15.04 -17.08
N ARG A 67 -20.00 14.22 -16.04
CA ARG A 67 -21.28 14.15 -15.33
C ARG A 67 -21.45 15.21 -14.24
N HIS A 68 -20.38 15.54 -13.52
CA HIS A 68 -20.44 16.31 -12.28
C HIS A 68 -19.48 17.51 -12.26
N GLY A 69 -18.73 17.75 -13.33
CA GLY A 69 -17.67 18.75 -13.37
C GLY A 69 -16.43 18.32 -12.58
N SER A 70 -15.43 19.20 -12.55
CA SER A 70 -14.12 18.97 -11.91
C SER A 70 -14.22 18.76 -10.39
N THR A 71 -15.16 19.41 -9.71
CA THR A 71 -15.38 19.27 -8.26
C THR A 71 -16.11 17.98 -7.87
N GLY A 72 -16.80 17.32 -8.80
CA GLY A 72 -17.51 16.06 -8.54
C GLY A 72 -16.67 14.80 -8.78
N ALA A 73 -15.43 14.94 -9.24
CA ALA A 73 -14.58 13.81 -9.64
C ALA A 73 -13.70 13.24 -8.51
N GLU A 74 -13.78 13.76 -7.28
CA GLU A 74 -12.90 13.42 -6.16
C GLU A 74 -12.79 11.91 -5.89
N ASN A 75 -13.92 11.21 -5.85
CA ASN A 75 -13.93 9.76 -5.60
C ASN A 75 -13.25 8.98 -6.75
N ALA A 76 -13.46 9.41 -7.99
CA ALA A 76 -12.82 8.80 -9.16
C ALA A 76 -11.31 9.09 -9.18
N LEU A 77 -10.90 10.29 -8.77
CA LEU A 77 -9.50 10.68 -8.63
C LEU A 77 -8.79 9.92 -7.51
N ALA A 78 -9.47 9.67 -6.38
CA ALA A 78 -8.95 8.77 -5.34
C ALA A 78 -8.77 7.34 -5.89
N GLY A 79 -9.74 6.85 -6.68
CA GLY A 79 -9.63 5.56 -7.37
C GLY A 79 -8.43 5.50 -8.30
N LEU A 80 -8.23 6.53 -9.12
CA LEU A 80 -7.08 6.64 -10.00
C LEU A 80 -5.77 6.68 -9.21
N GLY A 81 -5.67 7.46 -8.13
CA GLY A 81 -4.48 7.52 -7.29
C GLY A 81 -4.06 6.13 -6.76
N ARG A 82 -5.03 5.35 -6.29
CA ARG A 82 -4.81 3.94 -5.89
C ARG A 82 -4.33 3.07 -7.04
N ALA A 83 -4.98 3.16 -8.20
CA ALA A 83 -4.62 2.35 -9.37
C ALA A 83 -3.22 2.69 -9.90
N ARG A 84 -2.83 3.97 -9.86
CA ARG A 84 -1.48 4.44 -10.21
C ARG A 84 -0.42 3.89 -9.25
N ALA A 85 -0.66 3.95 -7.94
CA ALA A 85 0.22 3.33 -6.95
C ALA A 85 0.35 1.81 -7.20
N ALA A 86 -0.78 1.12 -7.39
CA ALA A 86 -0.81 -0.32 -7.64
C ALA A 86 -0.02 -0.72 -8.90
N ALA A 87 -0.05 0.12 -9.94
CA ALA A 87 0.69 -0.06 -11.19
C ALA A 87 2.17 0.37 -11.11
N GLY A 88 2.63 0.87 -9.95
CA GLY A 88 4.02 1.26 -9.73
C GLY A 88 4.38 2.68 -10.20
N ALA A 89 3.40 3.50 -10.55
CA ALA A 89 3.65 4.92 -10.88
C ALA A 89 3.98 5.71 -9.62
N GLY A 90 5.01 6.55 -9.69
CA GLY A 90 5.44 7.37 -8.55
C GLY A 90 4.43 8.47 -8.20
N LEU A 91 4.49 8.98 -6.97
CA LEU A 91 3.61 10.07 -6.53
C LEU A 91 3.80 11.34 -7.37
N SER A 92 5.06 11.75 -7.64
CA SER A 92 5.33 12.94 -8.46
C SER A 92 4.76 12.81 -9.87
N GLU A 93 4.90 11.64 -10.51
CA GLU A 93 4.35 11.36 -11.83
C GLU A 93 2.81 11.38 -11.81
N THR A 94 2.19 10.83 -10.76
CA THR A 94 0.74 10.85 -10.55
C THR A 94 0.20 12.28 -10.35
N LEU A 95 0.91 13.13 -9.60
CA LEU A 95 0.50 14.52 -9.39
C LEU A 95 0.68 15.36 -10.66
N SER A 96 1.72 15.11 -11.47
CA SER A 96 1.86 15.73 -12.79
C SER A 96 0.74 15.31 -13.75
N ASP A 97 0.31 14.04 -13.74
CA ASP A 97 -0.85 13.55 -14.50
C ASP A 97 -2.15 14.24 -14.08
N LEU A 98 -2.32 14.48 -12.78
CA LEU A 98 -3.44 15.24 -12.22
C LEU A 98 -3.40 16.72 -12.63
N ALA A 99 -2.22 17.35 -12.62
CA ALA A 99 -2.04 18.72 -13.09
C ALA A 99 -2.35 18.85 -14.60
N ALA A 100 -1.99 17.83 -15.39
CA ALA A 100 -2.34 17.78 -16.82
C ALA A 100 -3.85 17.71 -17.03
N LEU A 101 -4.57 16.89 -16.25
CA LEU A 101 -6.04 16.90 -16.26
C LEU A 101 -6.59 18.27 -15.88
N HIS A 102 -6.08 18.87 -14.80
CA HIS A 102 -6.56 20.17 -14.33
C HIS A 102 -6.40 21.26 -15.40
N ALA A 103 -5.25 21.30 -16.06
CA ALA A 103 -4.97 22.26 -17.12
C ALA A 103 -5.88 22.04 -18.36
N VAL A 104 -6.13 20.78 -18.76
CA VAL A 104 -7.07 20.45 -19.85
C VAL A 104 -8.50 20.90 -19.54
N LEU A 105 -8.89 20.88 -18.26
CA LEU A 105 -10.22 21.34 -17.83
C LEU A 105 -10.30 22.86 -17.67
N ALA A 106 -9.19 23.53 -17.37
CA ALA A 106 -9.11 24.98 -17.24
C ALA A 106 -9.14 25.70 -18.60
N ASP A 107 -8.67 25.04 -19.66
CA ASP A 107 -8.73 25.54 -21.04
C ASP A 107 -9.50 24.57 -21.95
N PRO A 108 -10.84 24.69 -22.04
CA PRO A 108 -11.67 23.81 -22.87
C PRO A 108 -11.45 23.99 -24.37
N ASP A 109 -11.00 25.17 -24.79
CA ASP A 109 -10.87 25.57 -26.20
C ASP A 109 -9.51 25.16 -26.81
N ALA A 110 -8.52 24.81 -25.97
CA ALA A 110 -7.28 24.17 -26.41
C ALA A 110 -7.55 22.80 -27.07
N VAL A 111 -7.54 22.80 -28.41
CA VAL A 111 -7.94 21.67 -29.27
C VAL A 111 -6.92 20.53 -29.28
N ASP A 112 -5.65 20.84 -29.01
CA ASP A 112 -4.51 19.95 -29.25
C ASP A 112 -3.90 19.35 -27.97
N GLY A 113 -4.35 19.75 -26.79
CA GLY A 113 -3.87 19.24 -25.50
C GLY A 113 -2.48 19.77 -25.11
N PHE A 114 -1.97 20.79 -25.81
CA PHE A 114 -0.77 21.52 -25.43
C PHE A 114 -1.11 22.54 -24.35
N VAL A 115 -1.32 22.04 -23.14
CA VAL A 115 -1.44 22.85 -21.93
C VAL A 115 -0.14 22.81 -21.16
N ALA A 116 0.12 23.82 -20.33
CA ALA A 116 1.24 23.82 -19.39
C ALA A 116 0.71 23.37 -18.02
N PRO A 117 0.90 22.10 -17.63
CA PRO A 117 0.47 21.64 -16.32
C PRO A 117 1.32 22.29 -15.23
N ASP A 118 0.63 22.79 -14.21
CA ASP A 118 1.24 23.33 -13.01
C ASP A 118 0.63 22.63 -11.79
N VAL A 119 1.47 21.89 -11.08
CA VAL A 119 1.09 21.15 -9.87
C VAL A 119 0.70 22.13 -8.77
N ASP A 120 1.38 23.26 -8.64
CA ASP A 120 1.15 24.24 -7.57
C ASP A 120 -0.13 25.06 -7.83
N ALA A 121 -0.53 25.21 -9.10
CA ALA A 121 -1.82 25.79 -9.47
C ALA A 121 -3.00 24.81 -9.32
N THR A 122 -2.74 23.51 -9.14
CA THR A 122 -3.80 22.50 -9.02
C THR A 122 -4.54 22.66 -7.69
N PRO A 123 -5.89 22.60 -7.66
CA PRO A 123 -6.65 22.76 -6.43
C PRO A 123 -6.18 21.80 -5.33
N ALA A 124 -5.79 22.35 -4.18
CA ALA A 124 -5.22 21.60 -3.06
C ALA A 124 -6.09 20.42 -2.60
N ARG A 125 -7.42 20.54 -2.74
CA ARG A 125 -8.35 19.45 -2.42
C ARG A 125 -8.16 18.23 -3.33
N LEU A 126 -7.95 18.42 -4.62
CA LEU A 126 -7.71 17.34 -5.59
C LEU A 126 -6.35 16.70 -5.37
N LEU A 127 -5.31 17.53 -5.14
CA LEU A 127 -3.97 17.05 -4.76
C LEU A 127 -4.05 16.16 -3.52
N ARG A 128 -4.71 16.64 -2.47
CA ARG A 128 -4.85 15.91 -1.20
C ARG A 128 -5.56 14.56 -1.36
N VAL A 129 -6.70 14.53 -2.04
CA VAL A 129 -7.48 13.29 -2.22
C VAL A 129 -6.70 12.24 -3.00
N THR A 130 -6.04 12.66 -4.09
CA THR A 130 -5.23 11.76 -4.91
C THR A 130 -3.98 11.28 -4.17
N ALA A 131 -3.26 12.18 -3.49
CA ALA A 131 -2.04 11.85 -2.77
C ALA A 131 -2.28 10.90 -1.60
N LEU A 132 -3.33 11.12 -0.79
CA LEU A 132 -3.70 10.22 0.30
C LEU A 132 -4.06 8.83 -0.24
N ALA A 133 -4.90 8.77 -1.27
CA ALA A 133 -5.32 7.50 -1.86
C ALA A 133 -4.15 6.72 -2.51
N TRP A 134 -3.22 7.42 -3.15
CA TRP A 134 -1.97 6.83 -3.64
C TRP A 134 -1.12 6.29 -2.49
N ALA A 135 -0.96 7.08 -1.42
CA ALA A 135 -0.14 6.73 -0.26
C ALA A 135 -0.67 5.50 0.49
N ASP A 136 -2.00 5.36 0.61
CA ASP A 136 -2.63 4.19 1.23
C ASP A 136 -2.15 2.88 0.56
N VAL A 137 -2.16 2.84 -0.78
CA VAL A 137 -1.74 1.64 -1.54
C VAL A 137 -0.22 1.48 -1.59
N ALA A 138 0.53 2.57 -1.76
CA ALA A 138 1.98 2.49 -1.80
C ALA A 138 2.56 2.01 -0.44
N THR A 139 1.96 2.45 0.67
CA THR A 139 2.35 2.02 2.02
C THR A 139 1.96 0.58 2.26
N ASP A 140 0.77 0.15 1.82
CA ASP A 140 0.33 -1.24 1.87
C ASP A 140 1.29 -2.16 1.09
N GLN A 141 1.68 -1.76 -0.13
CA GLN A 141 2.66 -2.49 -0.94
C GLN A 141 4.05 -2.57 -0.27
N LEU A 142 4.52 -1.51 0.38
CA LEU A 142 5.78 -1.52 1.14
C LEU A 142 5.74 -2.47 2.34
N VAL A 143 4.61 -2.53 3.05
CA VAL A 143 4.40 -3.47 4.17
C VAL A 143 4.35 -4.93 3.70
N HIS A 144 3.99 -5.16 2.43
CA HIS A 144 3.77 -6.49 1.87
C HIS A 144 4.86 -7.03 0.91
N THR A 145 5.81 -6.21 0.44
CA THR A 145 6.72 -6.61 -0.66
C THR A 145 8.10 -7.08 -0.20
N GLU A 146 8.64 -6.60 0.92
CA GLU A 146 9.94 -7.08 1.38
C GLU A 146 9.75 -8.31 2.28
N VAL A 147 10.02 -9.49 1.71
CA VAL A 147 10.14 -10.75 2.46
C VAL A 147 11.35 -10.69 3.40
N THR A 148 12.26 -9.74 3.19
CA THR A 148 13.53 -9.56 3.91
C THR A 148 13.71 -8.11 4.33
N ASP A 149 13.93 -7.86 5.62
CA ASP A 149 14.32 -6.56 6.16
C ASP A 149 15.71 -6.14 5.64
N PRO A 150 15.87 -4.97 4.99
CA PRO A 150 17.11 -4.59 4.32
C PRO A 150 18.24 -4.24 5.29
N LEU A 151 17.92 -3.88 6.53
CA LEU A 151 18.92 -3.54 7.55
C LEU A 151 19.60 -4.80 8.11
N THR A 152 18.80 -5.80 8.48
CA THR A 152 19.24 -7.00 9.19
C THR A 152 19.44 -8.20 8.26
N GLY A 153 18.82 -8.15 7.07
CA GLY A 153 18.69 -9.26 6.14
C GLY A 153 17.78 -10.38 6.65
N LEU A 154 17.13 -10.25 7.81
CA LEU A 154 16.19 -11.26 8.31
C LEU A 154 14.89 -11.21 7.52
N PRO A 155 14.12 -12.30 7.47
CA PRO A 155 12.76 -12.23 6.95
C PRO A 155 11.90 -11.18 7.68
N SER A 156 10.88 -10.64 7.01
CA SER A 156 9.98 -9.63 7.60
C SER A 156 8.86 -10.24 8.43
N ALA A 157 8.16 -9.40 9.20
CA ALA A 157 6.94 -9.79 9.92
C ALA A 157 5.88 -10.41 8.99
N ALA A 158 5.78 -9.94 7.74
CA ALA A 158 4.85 -10.48 6.75
C ALA A 158 5.15 -11.94 6.42
N TYR A 159 6.43 -12.30 6.27
CA TYR A 159 6.85 -13.68 6.08
C TYR A 159 6.44 -14.57 7.26
N LEU A 160 6.69 -14.09 8.48
CA LEU A 160 6.35 -14.83 9.70
C LEU A 160 4.82 -15.06 9.83
N ARG A 161 3.99 -14.08 9.47
CA ARG A 161 2.52 -14.24 9.45
C ARG A 161 2.07 -15.33 8.46
N THR A 162 2.72 -15.41 7.29
CA THR A 162 2.47 -16.47 6.30
C THR A 162 2.82 -17.84 6.86
N ARG A 163 4.02 -17.98 7.46
CA ARG A 163 4.45 -19.24 8.10
C ARG A 163 3.52 -19.69 9.23
N LEU A 164 3.06 -18.75 10.06
CA LEU A 164 2.05 -19.03 11.08
C LEU A 164 0.75 -19.52 10.44
N GLY A 165 0.28 -18.88 9.37
CA GLY A 165 -0.95 -19.29 8.66
C GLY A 165 -0.89 -20.73 8.17
N GLU A 166 0.27 -21.17 7.68
CA GLU A 166 0.49 -22.57 7.30
C GLU A 166 0.40 -23.53 8.50
N ILE A 167 1.02 -23.16 9.63
CA ILE A 167 1.00 -23.96 10.86
C ILE A 167 -0.41 -24.09 11.43
N TYR A 168 -1.17 -22.99 11.50
CA TYR A 168 -2.55 -23.01 12.01
C TYR A 168 -3.50 -23.82 11.11
N ARG A 169 -3.28 -23.84 9.79
CA ARG A 169 -4.04 -24.74 8.88
C ARG A 169 -3.74 -26.22 9.15
N GLY A 170 -2.56 -26.54 9.68
CA GLY A 170 -2.16 -27.89 10.09
C GLY A 170 -2.78 -28.36 11.42
N GLY A 171 -3.50 -27.50 12.15
CA GLY A 171 -4.12 -27.80 13.45
C GLY A 171 -3.57 -26.94 14.60
N VAL A 172 -4.26 -26.95 15.76
CA VAL A 172 -3.85 -26.20 16.96
C VAL A 172 -2.47 -26.67 17.41
N ASN A 173 -1.47 -25.79 17.30
CA ASN A 173 -0.08 -26.17 17.48
C ASN A 173 0.48 -25.74 18.84
N GLU A 174 0.24 -26.56 19.86
CA GLU A 174 0.88 -26.40 21.19
C GLU A 174 2.39 -26.72 21.16
N ALA A 175 2.87 -27.34 20.07
CA ALA A 175 4.26 -27.71 19.88
C ALA A 175 5.13 -26.56 19.38
N ASN A 176 4.58 -25.39 19.06
CA ASN A 176 5.36 -24.22 18.66
C ASN A 176 5.30 -23.10 19.71
N VAL A 177 6.42 -22.39 19.82
CA VAL A 177 6.56 -21.21 20.68
C VAL A 177 7.12 -20.06 19.84
N LEU A 178 6.75 -18.84 20.24
CA LEU A 178 7.38 -17.63 19.71
C LEU A 178 8.40 -17.13 20.73
N LEU A 179 9.68 -17.26 20.42
CA LEU A 179 10.73 -16.53 21.13
C LEU A 179 10.82 -15.12 20.56
N THR A 180 10.89 -14.12 21.41
CA THR A 180 11.12 -12.73 21.02
C THR A 180 12.36 -12.18 21.67
N VAL A 181 13.05 -11.33 20.92
CA VAL A 181 14.14 -10.47 21.38
C VAL A 181 13.67 -9.05 21.22
N SER A 182 13.56 -8.31 22.31
CA SER A 182 13.37 -6.85 22.29
C SER A 182 14.58 -6.15 22.88
N LEU A 183 14.92 -5.01 22.30
CA LEU A 183 16.00 -4.14 22.76
C LEU A 183 15.42 -2.81 23.21
N ASP A 184 15.72 -2.39 24.44
CA ASP A 184 15.47 -1.01 24.85
C ASP A 184 16.50 -0.09 24.17
N LEU A 185 16.05 0.62 23.14
CA LEU A 185 16.86 1.57 22.36
C LEU A 185 16.31 3.00 22.50
N THR A 186 15.53 3.28 23.54
CA THR A 186 14.88 4.59 23.74
C THR A 186 15.87 5.75 23.81
N SER A 187 17.04 5.52 24.41
CA SER A 187 18.11 6.51 24.54
C SER A 187 19.21 6.36 23.47
N VAL A 188 19.04 5.47 22.50
CA VAL A 188 19.99 5.23 21.39
C VAL A 188 19.41 5.75 20.08
N SER A 189 20.08 6.75 19.49
CA SER A 189 19.69 7.34 18.20
C SER A 189 20.76 7.17 17.13
N GLY A 190 20.35 7.14 15.86
CA GLY A 190 21.28 7.12 14.73
C GLY A 190 21.95 5.76 14.53
N TRP A 191 23.24 5.78 14.17
CA TRP A 191 23.98 4.59 13.73
C TRP A 191 24.02 3.43 14.76
N PRO A 192 24.29 3.66 16.07
CA PRO A 192 24.34 2.56 17.04
C PRO A 192 23.01 1.80 17.16
N ARG A 193 21.87 2.48 16.96
CA ARG A 193 20.55 1.84 16.94
C ARG A 193 20.44 0.82 15.82
N LEU A 194 20.96 1.16 14.64
CA LEU A 194 20.99 0.27 13.48
C LEU A 194 21.94 -0.91 13.74
N THR A 195 23.13 -0.63 14.29
CA THR A 195 24.11 -1.65 14.69
C THR A 195 23.53 -2.65 15.68
N ALA A 196 22.77 -2.19 16.68
CA ALA A 196 22.13 -3.07 17.67
C ALA A 196 21.20 -4.10 17.01
N MET A 197 20.40 -3.68 16.03
CA MET A 197 19.50 -4.58 15.30
C MET A 197 20.25 -5.56 14.39
N ILE A 198 21.33 -5.10 13.73
CA ILE A 198 22.21 -5.98 12.94
C ILE A 198 22.83 -7.07 13.83
N LEU A 199 23.32 -6.70 15.02
CA LEU A 199 23.92 -7.64 15.97
C LEU A 199 22.89 -8.60 16.56
N ALA A 200 21.66 -8.14 16.80
CA ALA A 200 20.56 -9.01 17.22
C ALA A 200 20.22 -10.05 16.16
N ALA A 201 20.16 -9.64 14.90
CA ALA A 201 19.95 -10.55 13.78
C ALA A 201 21.08 -11.57 13.62
N ASP A 202 22.33 -11.14 13.75
CA ASP A 202 23.48 -12.05 13.72
C ASP A 202 23.44 -13.07 14.88
N ALA A 203 23.09 -12.64 16.09
CA ALA A 203 22.94 -13.52 17.25
C ALA A 203 21.84 -14.57 17.04
N VAL A 204 20.69 -14.17 16.48
CA VAL A 204 19.59 -15.09 16.17
C VAL A 204 20.00 -16.14 15.15
N ARG A 205 20.63 -15.72 14.04
CA ARG A 205 21.12 -16.65 13.00
C ARG A 205 22.15 -17.64 13.54
N ALA A 206 23.04 -17.18 14.41
CA ALA A 206 24.08 -18.04 14.98
C ALA A 206 23.54 -19.11 15.93
N VAL A 207 22.39 -18.88 16.57
CA VAL A 207 21.80 -19.79 17.56
C VAL A 207 20.71 -20.68 16.95
N PHE A 208 20.01 -20.19 15.92
CA PHE A 208 18.93 -20.89 15.23
C PHE A 208 19.30 -21.11 13.76
N ASP A 209 20.05 -22.18 13.52
CA ASP A 209 20.61 -22.56 12.22
C ASP A 209 19.99 -23.86 11.66
N THR A 210 18.98 -24.42 12.33
CA THR A 210 18.43 -25.77 12.03
C THR A 210 17.09 -25.77 11.31
N GLY A 211 16.67 -24.66 10.71
CA GLY A 211 15.44 -24.54 9.94
C GLY A 211 14.27 -23.87 10.68
N GLU A 212 14.53 -23.23 11.82
CA GLU A 212 13.58 -22.34 12.47
C GLU A 212 13.25 -21.12 11.61
N CYS A 213 12.04 -20.60 11.76
CA CYS A 213 11.63 -19.37 11.10
C CYS A 213 11.88 -18.19 12.03
N TYR A 214 12.71 -17.23 11.61
CA TYR A 214 12.93 -15.99 12.35
C TYR A 214 12.66 -14.77 11.47
N ALA A 215 12.27 -13.66 12.10
CA ALA A 215 11.92 -12.44 11.40
C ALA A 215 12.13 -11.19 12.24
N THR A 216 12.44 -10.08 11.59
CA THR A 216 12.35 -8.74 12.19
C THR A 216 10.87 -8.36 12.26
N ILE A 217 10.35 -8.14 13.48
CA ILE A 217 8.93 -7.87 13.72
C ILE A 217 8.64 -6.40 14.00
N GLY A 218 9.65 -5.61 14.36
CA GLY A 218 9.54 -4.18 14.57
C GLY A 218 10.90 -3.49 14.64
N PRO A 219 10.94 -2.16 14.83
CA PRO A 219 12.17 -1.36 14.79
C PRO A 219 13.20 -1.69 15.89
N SER A 220 12.81 -2.47 16.89
CA SER A 220 13.66 -2.88 18.02
C SER A 220 13.39 -4.32 18.47
N ALA A 221 12.74 -5.12 17.61
CA ALA A 221 12.26 -6.45 17.98
C ALA A 221 12.44 -7.48 16.86
N VAL A 222 12.89 -8.67 17.25
CA VAL A 222 13.06 -9.85 16.39
C VAL A 222 12.29 -11.02 17.01
N ALA A 223 11.67 -11.85 16.19
CA ALA A 223 11.01 -13.07 16.62
C ALA A 223 11.62 -14.32 16.00
N VAL A 224 11.55 -15.42 16.73
CA VAL A 224 11.92 -16.77 16.30
C VAL A 224 10.75 -17.69 16.62
N LEU A 225 10.17 -18.28 15.59
CA LEU A 225 9.20 -19.35 15.68
C LEU A 225 9.96 -20.67 15.73
N ALA A 226 9.91 -21.31 16.90
CA ALA A 226 10.65 -22.51 17.21
C ALA A 226 9.71 -23.61 17.72
N GLU A 227 10.10 -24.86 17.48
CA GLU A 227 9.44 -26.01 18.08
C GLU A 227 9.80 -26.08 19.58
N ARG A 228 8.80 -26.40 20.39
CA ARG A 228 8.91 -26.62 21.82
C ARG A 228 9.50 -27.99 22.08
N ASN A 229 10.83 -28.04 22.15
CA ASN A 229 11.58 -29.23 22.51
C ASN A 229 12.49 -28.98 23.73
N GLU A 230 13.17 -30.03 24.20
CA GLU A 230 14.05 -29.97 25.36
C GLU A 230 15.24 -29.00 25.17
N ARG A 231 15.62 -28.69 23.93
CA ARG A 231 16.74 -27.80 23.60
C ARG A 231 16.38 -26.32 23.59
N LEU A 232 15.09 -25.99 23.54
CA LEU A 232 14.60 -24.62 23.45
C LEU A 232 15.11 -23.74 24.60
N ALA A 233 15.09 -24.23 25.83
CA ALA A 233 15.58 -23.50 27.00
C ALA A 233 17.08 -23.20 26.88
N THR A 234 17.87 -24.21 26.49
CA THR A 234 19.32 -24.06 26.26
C THR A 234 19.62 -23.07 25.15
N ARG A 235 18.85 -23.10 24.05
CA ARG A 235 18.97 -22.12 22.95
C ARG A 235 18.59 -20.71 23.39
N GLY A 236 17.56 -20.53 24.21
CA GLY A 236 17.22 -19.23 24.79
C GLY A 236 18.36 -18.64 25.64
N VAL A 237 19.02 -19.49 26.45
CA VAL A 237 20.20 -19.07 27.21
C VAL A 237 21.38 -18.72 26.29
N ALA A 238 21.64 -19.54 25.26
CA ALA A 238 22.68 -19.28 24.26
C ALA A 238 22.42 -17.97 23.50
N LEU A 239 21.18 -17.71 23.10
CA LEU A 239 20.78 -16.47 22.45
C LEU A 239 21.04 -15.26 23.34
N ARG A 240 20.59 -15.31 24.60
CA ARG A 240 20.84 -14.22 25.55
C ARG A 240 22.34 -13.97 25.73
N ARG A 241 23.15 -15.02 25.82
CA ARG A 241 24.61 -14.89 25.92
C ARG A 241 25.21 -14.26 24.65
N ALA A 242 24.84 -14.78 23.48
CA ALA A 242 25.28 -14.28 22.17
C ALA A 242 24.94 -12.80 21.95
N LEU A 243 23.75 -12.37 22.38
CA LEU A 243 23.32 -10.97 22.34
C LEU A 243 24.17 -10.09 23.25
N ASN A 244 24.34 -10.49 24.52
CA ASN A 244 25.14 -9.71 25.47
C ASN A 244 26.60 -9.61 25.02
N GLU A 245 27.20 -10.69 24.55
CA GLU A 245 28.58 -10.70 24.04
C GLU A 245 28.75 -9.70 22.90
N ARG A 246 27.87 -9.75 21.87
CA ARG A 246 27.95 -8.86 20.70
C ARG A 246 27.68 -7.39 21.04
N LEU A 247 26.63 -7.12 21.81
CA LEU A 247 26.25 -5.75 22.17
C LEU A 247 27.29 -5.10 23.11
N SER A 248 28.01 -5.89 23.90
CA SER A 248 29.03 -5.37 24.83
C SER A 248 30.31 -4.87 24.16
N VAL A 249 30.55 -5.23 22.88
CA VAL A 249 31.73 -4.81 22.12
C VAL A 249 31.67 -3.31 21.80
N ASP A 250 30.47 -2.77 21.57
CA ASP A 250 30.27 -1.35 21.28
C ASP A 250 30.02 -0.57 22.59
N PRO A 251 30.89 0.40 22.96
CA PRO A 251 30.71 1.20 24.16
C PRO A 251 29.38 1.96 24.22
N GLN A 252 28.79 2.33 23.07
CA GLN A 252 27.51 3.04 23.00
C GLN A 252 26.32 2.12 23.25
N LEU A 253 26.49 0.80 23.08
CA LEU A 253 25.43 -0.20 23.25
C LEU A 253 25.55 -0.97 24.56
N ARG A 254 26.76 -1.13 25.08
CA ARG A 254 27.07 -1.96 26.26
C ARG A 254 26.19 -1.70 27.47
N ASP A 255 25.91 -0.43 27.78
CA ASP A 255 25.16 -0.05 28.98
C ASP A 255 23.68 0.27 28.70
N VAL A 256 23.31 0.40 27.42
CA VAL A 256 22.00 0.92 27.00
C VAL A 256 21.11 -0.15 26.38
N ALA A 257 21.65 -0.98 25.48
CA ALA A 257 20.90 -2.02 24.80
C ALA A 257 20.81 -3.26 25.70
N ARG A 258 19.77 -3.34 26.54
CA ARG A 258 19.49 -4.53 27.35
C ARG A 258 18.60 -5.49 26.56
N PRO A 259 19.12 -6.64 26.10
CA PRO A 259 18.30 -7.60 25.38
C PRO A 259 17.36 -8.32 26.33
N LEU A 260 16.06 -8.19 26.08
CA LEU A 260 15.02 -9.00 26.70
C LEU A 260 14.70 -10.16 25.77
N VAL A 261 14.92 -11.38 26.26
CA VAL A 261 14.55 -12.61 25.55
C VAL A 261 13.36 -13.23 26.28
N SER A 262 12.21 -13.32 25.61
CA SER A 262 10.99 -13.92 26.16
C SER A 262 10.43 -15.02 25.29
N ALA A 263 9.82 -16.03 25.91
CA ALA A 263 9.09 -17.09 25.22
C ALA A 263 7.59 -16.86 25.41
N VAL A 264 6.86 -16.71 24.31
CA VAL A 264 5.42 -16.46 24.29
C VAL A 264 4.72 -17.64 23.65
N ARG A 265 3.68 -18.15 24.31
CA ARG A 265 2.83 -19.20 23.73
C ARG A 265 2.00 -18.63 22.60
N LEU A 266 1.90 -19.39 21.51
CA LEU A 266 1.03 -19.03 20.40
C LEU A 266 -0.45 -19.10 20.83
N PRO A 267 -1.28 -18.11 20.46
CA PRO A 267 -2.71 -18.14 20.69
C PRO A 267 -3.43 -19.31 19.99
N GLY A 268 -4.72 -19.52 20.26
CA GLY A 268 -5.48 -20.62 19.65
C GLY A 268 -5.81 -20.43 18.15
N THR A 269 -5.60 -19.24 17.59
CA THR A 269 -6.01 -18.88 16.23
C THR A 269 -4.97 -18.03 15.52
N HIS A 270 -4.90 -18.14 14.19
CA HIS A 270 -3.99 -17.36 13.35
C HIS A 270 -4.18 -15.84 13.52
N ASP A 271 -5.42 -15.35 13.52
CA ASP A 271 -5.71 -13.91 13.69
C ASP A 271 -5.14 -13.37 15.00
N ARG A 272 -5.39 -14.06 16.12
CA ARG A 272 -4.81 -13.71 17.43
C ARG A 272 -3.28 -13.78 17.45
N ALA A 273 -2.67 -14.67 16.67
CA ALA A 273 -1.21 -14.71 16.55
C ALA A 273 -0.68 -13.50 15.77
N CYS A 274 -1.39 -13.04 14.74
CA CYS A 274 -1.05 -11.82 14.00
C CYS A 274 -1.21 -10.56 14.87
N GLU A 275 -2.24 -10.50 15.71
CA GLU A 275 -2.40 -9.46 16.73
C GLU A 275 -1.23 -9.47 17.71
N LEU A 276 -0.89 -10.64 18.27
CA LEU A 276 0.24 -10.81 19.19
C LEU A 276 1.57 -10.34 18.57
N LEU A 277 1.84 -10.67 17.31
CA LEU A 277 3.04 -10.17 16.61
C LEU A 277 3.07 -8.65 16.53
N THR A 278 1.92 -8.02 16.36
CA THR A 278 1.79 -6.56 16.31
C THR A 278 2.03 -5.95 17.69
N GLU A 279 1.52 -6.55 18.77
CA GLU A 279 1.79 -6.11 20.13
C GLU A 279 3.29 -6.20 20.48
N LEU A 280 3.92 -7.33 20.16
CA LEU A 280 5.34 -7.59 20.43
C LEU A 280 6.29 -6.72 19.58
N ALA A 281 5.83 -6.20 18.44
CA ALA A 281 6.59 -5.27 17.62
C ALA A 281 6.79 -3.90 18.30
N HIS A 282 5.93 -3.57 19.27
CA HIS A 282 5.88 -2.27 19.96
C HIS A 282 6.23 -2.36 21.45
N SER A 283 6.60 -3.54 21.95
CA SER A 283 6.91 -3.82 23.36
C SER A 283 8.35 -3.48 23.74
#